data_AF-A0A944H898-F1
#
_entry.id   AF-A0A944H898-F1
#
_cell.length_a   1.000
_cell.length_b   1.000
_cell.length_c   1.000
_cell.angle_alpha   90.00
_cell.angle_beta   90.00
_cell.angle_gamma   90.00
#
_symmetry.space_group_name_H-M   'P 1'
#
loop_
_entity.id
_entity.type
_entity.pdbx_description
1 polymer ?
#
loop_
_entity_poly.entity_id
_entity_poly.type
_entity_poly.pdbx_seq_one_letter_code
_entity_poly.pdbx_strand_id
1 'polypeptide(L)' 'MFTYIKESFEELKTNVTLPSRSESSNLMVVVAVFSILFALATWGVDSVFNEAIQLYFNNILN' A
#
# COMPACT_ATOMS: atom_id res chain seq x y z
N MET A 1 -7.06 32.63 5.95
CA MET A 1 -7.12 31.17 5.72
C MET A 1 -7.35 30.81 4.25
N PHE A 2 -8.39 31.32 3.60
CA PHE A 2 -8.61 31.13 2.16
C PHE A 2 -7.43 31.56 1.28
N THR A 3 -6.80 32.71 1.59
CA THR A 3 -5.62 33.22 0.87
C THR A 3 -4.42 32.27 0.99
N TYR A 4 -4.19 31.72 2.18
CA TYR A 4 -3.10 30.78 2.45
C TYR A 4 -3.24 29.48 1.67
N ILE A 5 -4.45 28.90 1.60
CA ILE A 5 -4.72 27.71 0.78
C ILE A 5 -4.42 27.99 -0.70
N LYS A 6 -4.74 29.20 -1.17
CA LYS A 6 -4.52 29.61 -2.54
C LYS A 6 -3.03 29.79 -2.86
N GLU A 7 -2.30 30.48 -1.98
CA GLU A 7 -0.84 30.64 -2.06
C GLU A 7 -0.12 29.28 -2.00
N SER A 8 -0.48 28.40 -1.07
CA SER A 8 0.10 27.05 -0.99
C SER A 8 -0.17 26.20 -2.23
N PHE A 9 -1.35 26.33 -2.85
CA PHE A 9 -1.63 25.62 -4.11
C PHE A 9 -0.81 26.16 -5.27
N GLU A 10 -0.62 27.47 -5.33
CA GLU A 10 0.16 28.16 -6.36
C GLU A 10 1.66 27.86 -6.21
N GLU A 11 2.18 27.80 -4.98
CA GLU A 11 3.53 27.34 -4.65
C GLU A 11 3.77 25.88 -5.05
N LEU A 12 2.84 24.99 -4.69
CA LEU A 12 2.95 23.57 -5.03
C LEU A 12 2.91 23.35 -6.54
N LYS A 13 2.02 24.02 -7.26
CA LYS A 13 1.94 23.89 -8.72
C LYS A 13 3.19 24.41 -9.44
N THR A 14 3.84 25.44 -8.89
CA THR A 14 5.00 26.09 -9.51
C THR A 14 6.32 25.37 -9.19
N ASN A 15 6.45 24.82 -7.98
CA ASN A 15 7.69 24.17 -7.54
C ASN A 15 7.65 22.63 -7.61
N VAL A 16 6.50 22.02 -7.88
CA VAL A 16 6.37 20.57 -8.03
C VAL A 16 5.98 20.22 -9.46
N THR A 17 6.78 19.37 -10.09
CA THR A 17 6.47 18.78 -11.38
C THR A 17 5.53 17.59 -11.19
N LEU A 18 4.25 17.78 -11.52
CA LEU A 18 3.30 16.68 -11.55
C LEU A 18 3.56 15.80 -12.78
N PRO A 19 3.52 14.47 -12.63
CA PRO A 19 3.65 13.56 -13.76
C PRO A 19 2.50 13.77 -14.74
N SER A 20 2.76 13.47 -16.01
CA SER A 20 1.69 13.45 -17.02
C SER A 20 0.63 12.42 -16.63
N ARG A 21 -0.58 12.56 -17.20
CA ARG A 21 -1.64 11.58 -16.94
C ARG A 21 -1.22 10.14 -17.31
N SER A 22 -0.45 9.98 -18.38
CA SER A 22 0.09 8.69 -18.82
C SER A 22 1.01 8.07 -17.76
N GLU A 23 1.99 8.85 -17.28
CA GLU A 23 2.92 8.39 -16.25
C GLU A 23 2.21 8.09 -14.93
N SER A 24 1.24 8.92 -14.55
CA SER A 24 0.43 8.72 -13.34
C SER A 24 -0.37 7.41 -13.41
N SER A 25 -0.97 7.11 -14.56
CA SER A 25 -1.70 5.85 -14.77
C SER A 25 -0.77 4.63 -14.75
N ASN A 26 0.42 4.72 -15.34
CA ASN A 26 1.40 3.64 -15.26
C ASN A 26 1.83 3.36 -13.81
N LEU A 27 2.15 4.42 -13.05
CA LEU A 27 2.48 4.31 -11.63
C LEU A 27 1.32 3.71 -10.82
N MET A 28 0.08 4.13 -11.10
CA MET A 28 -1.11 3.59 -10.45
C MET A 28 -1.24 2.07 -10.66
N VAL A 29 -1.03 1.60 -11.90
CA VAL A 29 -1.09 0.17 -12.22
C VAL A 29 0.00 -0.59 -11.48
N VAL A 30 1.23 -0.06 -11.44
CA VAL A 30 2.35 -0.67 -10.70
C VAL A 30 1.98 -0.83 -9.23
N VAL A 31 1.50 0.24 -8.59
CA VAL A 31 1.09 0.20 -7.18
C VAL A 31 -0.03 -0.83 -6.96
N ALA A 32 -1.05 -0.86 -7.83
CA ALA A 32 -2.15 -1.80 -7.71
C ALA A 32 -1.69 -3.27 -7.76
N VAL A 33 -0.76 -3.60 -8.66
CA VAL A 33 -0.19 -4.95 -8.76
C VAL A 33 0.56 -5.32 -7.47
N PHE A 34 1.41 -4.43 -6.96
CA PHE A 34 2.13 -4.70 -5.71
C PHE A 34 1.20 -4.82 -4.51
N SER A 35 0.13 -4.02 -4.43
CA SER A 35 -0.87 -4.15 -3.36
C SER A 35 -1.54 -5.53 -3.37
N ILE A 36 -1.89 -6.06 -4.54
CA ILE A 36 -2.47 -7.41 -4.66
C ILE A 36 -1.44 -8.48 -4.25
N LEU A 37 -0.19 -8.37 -4.73
CA LEU A 37 0.87 -9.31 -4.38
C LEU A 37 1.14 -9.34 -2.87
N PHE A 38 1.22 -8.18 -2.22
CA PHE A 38 1.41 -8.10 -0.79
C PHE A 38 0.22 -8.64 -0.01
N ALA A 39 -1.02 -8.37 -0.45
CA ALA A 39 -2.20 -8.93 0.19
C ALA A 39 -2.23 -10.48 0.15
N LEU A 40 -1.83 -11.06 -0.98
CA LEU A 40 -1.69 -12.52 -1.10
C LEU A 40 -0.55 -13.06 -0.23
N ALA A 41 0.57 -12.34 -0.14
CA ALA A 41 1.70 -12.72 0.69
C ALA A 41 1.32 -12.71 2.19
N THR A 42 0.66 -11.65 2.66
CA THR A 42 0.20 -11.57 4.06
C THR A 42 -0.82 -12.67 4.36
N TRP A 43 -1.77 -12.92 3.44
CA TRP A 43 -2.72 -14.02 3.58
C TRP A 43 -2.02 -15.38 3.68
N GLY A 44 -0.99 -15.62 2.87
CA GLY A 44 -0.20 -16.85 2.92
C GLY A 44 0.53 -17.02 4.25
N VAL A 45 1.16 -15.95 4.75
CA VAL A 45 1.84 -15.95 6.05
C VAL A 45 0.83 -16.23 7.17
N ASP A 46 -0.31 -15.53 7.20
CA ASP A 46 -1.34 -15.71 8.23
C ASP A 46 -1.87 -17.15 8.26
N SER A 47 -2.06 -17.76 7.10
CA SER A 47 -2.52 -19.14 6.96
C SER A 47 -1.51 -20.14 7.52
N VAL A 48 -0.23 -20.00 7.15
CA VAL A 48 0.85 -20.88 7.63
C VAL A 48 1.04 -20.75 9.14
N PHE A 49 1.01 -19.52 9.67
CA PHE A 49 1.13 -19.29 11.10
C PHE A 49 -0.04 -19.88 11.88
N ASN A 50 -1.28 -19.75 11.37
CA ASN A 50 -2.44 -20.36 12.00
C ASN A 50 -2.29 -21.89 12.10
N GLU A 51 -1.90 -22.56 11.02
CA GLU A 51 -1.66 -24.01 11.04
C GLU A 51 -0.52 -24.41 11.98
N ALA A 52 0.61 -23.69 11.95
CA ALA A 52 1.76 -23.96 12.81
C ALA A 52 1.40 -23.83 14.29
N ILE A 53 0.63 -22.80 14.65
CA ILE A 53 0.14 -22.60 16.02
C ILE A 53 -0.82 -23.72 16.42
N GLN A 54 -1.79 -24.08 15.57
CA GLN A 54 -2.70 -25.19 15.86
C GLN A 54 -1.96 -26.51 16.10
N LEU A 55 -0.96 -26.83 15.27
CA LEU A 55 -0.13 -28.02 15.45
C LEU A 55 0.64 -27.98 16.77
N TYR A 56 1.22 -26.83 17.13
CA TYR A 56 1.93 -26.66 18.39
C TYR A 56 1.02 -26.94 19.60
N PHE A 57 -0.16 -26.32 19.64
CA PHE A 57 -1.08 -26.50 20.76
C PHE A 57 -1.67 -27.92 20.82
N ASN A 58 -2.02 -28.51 19.68
CA ASN A 58 -2.65 -29.83 19.63
C ASN A 58 -1.67 -30.98 19.94
N ASN A 59 -0.39 -30.86 19.55
CA ASN A 59 0.57 -31.97 19.64
C ASN A 59 1.54 -31.88 20.82
N ILE A 60 1.78 -30.68 21.37
CA ILE A 60 2.80 -30.48 22.42
C ILE A 60 2.15 -30.13 23.77
N LEU A 61 1.03 -29.42 23.77
CA LEU A 61 0.43 -28.86 24.99
C LEU A 61 -0.80 -29.64 25.49
N ASN A 62 -1.52 -30.30 24.58
CA ASN A 62 -2.64 -31.21 24.88
C ASN A 62 -2.17 -32.66 24.92
#